data_AF-A0A920UQV2-F1
#
_entry.id   AF-A0A920UQV2-F1
#
_cell.length_a   1.000
_cell.length_b   1.000
_cell.length_c   1.000
_cell.angle_alpha   90.00
_cell.angle_beta   90.00
_cell.angle_gamma   90.00
#
_symmetry.space_group_name_H-M   'P 1'
#
loop_
_entity.id
_entity.type
_entity.pdbx_description
1 polymer ?
#
loop_
_entity_poly.entity_id
_entity_poly.type
_entity_poly.pdbx_seq_one_letter_code
_entity_poly.pdbx_strand_id
1 'polypeptide(L)'
;MYTVGNLTHKLAARIRSGGDCPPELFFNQFQTIAADIYPGWALSRERLHNIGVNEVVLCGAGPSIFAVPPSKEIGTAWHLLLSRTYGEEAFLVEPVSPGLEG
;
A
#
# COMPACT_ATOMS: atom_id res chain seq x y z
N MET A 1 -12.61 12.13 -12.16
CA MET A 1 -12.32 13.06 -11.05
C MET A 1 -10.83 13.37 -11.10
N TYR A 2 -10.43 14.63 -10.97
CA TYR A 2 -9.02 15.06 -11.00
C TYR A 2 -8.64 15.62 -9.63
N THR A 3 -7.40 15.38 -9.18
CA THR A 3 -6.88 16.02 -7.96
C THR A 3 -5.92 17.14 -8.30
N VAL A 4 -5.79 18.10 -7.38
CA VAL A 4 -4.77 19.16 -7.44
C VAL A 4 -3.41 18.71 -6.87
N GLY A 5 -3.25 17.42 -6.53
CA GLY A 5 -1.97 16.85 -6.10
C GLY A 5 -1.48 17.25 -4.69
N ASN A 6 -2.34 17.80 -3.83
CA ASN A 6 -1.93 18.31 -2.50
C ASN A 6 -1.21 17.27 -1.63
N LEU A 7 -1.69 16.02 -1.60
CA LEU A 7 -1.03 14.94 -0.83
C LEU A 7 0.35 14.61 -1.40
N THR A 8 0.46 14.51 -2.73
CA THR A 8 1.73 14.29 -3.42
C THR A 8 2.73 15.42 -3.15
N HIS A 9 2.29 16.68 -3.18
CA HIS A 9 3.15 17.81 -2.85
C HIS A 9 3.63 17.77 -1.39
N LYS A 10 2.77 17.38 -0.43
CA LYS A 10 3.14 17.18 0.97
C LYS A 10 4.15 16.06 1.14
N LEU A 11 3.92 14.90 0.52
CA LEU A 11 4.84 13.76 0.56
C LEU A 11 6.20 14.15 -0.01
N ALA A 12 6.22 14.80 -1.18
CA ALA A 12 7.46 15.23 -1.82
C ALA A 12 8.23 16.24 -0.97
N ALA A 13 7.54 17.13 -0.25
CA ALA A 13 8.18 18.06 0.68
C ALA A 13 8.86 17.31 1.85
N ARG A 14 8.20 16.30 2.43
CA ARG A 14 8.79 15.48 3.52
C ARG A 14 10.01 14.70 3.05
N ILE A 15 9.94 14.06 1.88
CA ILE A 15 11.08 13.33 1.29
C ILE A 15 12.27 14.28 1.10
N ARG A 16 12.04 15.48 0.53
CA ARG A 16 13.12 16.47 0.33
C ARG A 16 13.73 16.98 1.63
N SER A 17 12.97 17.03 2.73
CA SER A 17 13.50 17.40 4.04
C SER A 17 14.17 16.24 4.79
N GLY A 18 14.33 15.06 4.18
CA GLY A 18 14.86 13.88 4.85
C GLY A 18 13.92 13.28 5.89
N GLY A 19 12.62 13.55 5.77
CA GLY A 19 11.58 13.01 6.63
C GLY A 19 11.16 11.59 6.24
N ASP A 20 10.11 11.11 6.90
CA ASP A 20 9.44 9.83 6.62
C ASP A 20 8.42 9.91 5.46
N CYS A 21 7.90 8.74 5.09
CA CYS A 21 6.87 8.54 4.07
C CYS A 21 5.63 7.89 4.68
N PRO A 22 4.79 8.65 5.42
CA PRO A 22 3.61 8.10 6.07
C PRO A 22 2.56 7.63 5.03
N PRO A 23 2.00 6.40 5.17
CA PRO A 23 1.04 5.84 4.21
C PRO A 23 -0.21 6.69 3.96
N GLU A 24 -0.61 7.52 4.91
CA GLU A 24 -1.74 8.46 4.81
C GLU A 24 -1.53 9.54 3.74
N LEU A 25 -0.29 9.73 3.28
CA LEU A 25 0.03 10.61 2.17
C LEU A 25 0.06 9.89 0.81
N PHE A 26 -0.04 8.56 0.81
CA PHE A 26 -0.10 7.79 -0.43
C PHE A 26 -1.49 7.92 -1.04
N PHE A 27 -1.51 8.28 -2.31
CA PHE A 27 -2.74 8.51 -3.05
C PHE A 27 -2.62 7.92 -4.44
N ASN A 28 -3.67 7.23 -4.87
CA ASN A 28 -3.78 6.70 -6.23
C ASN A 28 -5.17 7.01 -6.78
N GLN A 29 -5.24 7.75 -7.89
CA GLN A 29 -6.51 8.12 -8.50
C GLN A 29 -7.28 6.90 -9.03
N PHE A 30 -6.60 5.87 -9.52
CA PHE A 30 -7.23 4.64 -10.01
C PHE A 30 -7.99 3.90 -8.89
N GLN A 31 -7.58 4.07 -7.63
CA GLN A 31 -8.26 3.49 -6.48
C GLN A 31 -9.72 3.98 -6.35
N THR A 32 -10.03 5.18 -6.84
CA THR A 32 -11.39 5.75 -6.77
C THR A 32 -12.42 4.99 -7.60
N ILE A 33 -11.97 4.19 -8.57
CA ILE A 33 -12.82 3.37 -9.45
C ILE A 33 -12.55 1.87 -9.29
N ALA A 34 -11.66 1.48 -8.38
CA ALA A 34 -11.21 0.09 -8.25
C ALA A 34 -12.34 -0.86 -7.82
N ALA A 35 -13.26 -0.40 -6.96
CA ALA A 35 -14.40 -1.19 -6.50
C ALA A 35 -15.39 -1.54 -7.63
N ASP A 36 -15.48 -0.67 -8.65
CA ASP A 36 -16.38 -0.86 -9.79
C ASP A 36 -15.78 -1.77 -10.86
N ILE A 37 -14.44 -1.85 -10.92
CA ILE A 37 -13.70 -2.56 -11.96
C ILE A 37 -13.28 -3.96 -11.49
N TYR A 38 -12.80 -4.10 -10.26
CA TYR A 38 -12.18 -5.33 -9.78
C TYR A 38 -13.12 -6.13 -8.87
N PRO A 39 -13.60 -7.30 -9.34
CA PRO A 39 -14.30 -8.24 -8.47
C PRO A 39 -13.41 -8.60 -7.27
N GLY A 40 -14.00 -8.64 -6.08
CA GLY A 40 -13.26 -8.99 -4.86
C GLY A 40 -12.48 -7.84 -4.23
N TRP A 41 -12.45 -6.63 -4.81
CA TRP A 41 -11.80 -5.46 -4.21
C TRP A 41 -12.22 -5.22 -2.76
N ALA A 42 -13.53 -5.23 -2.49
CA ALA A 42 -14.07 -5.04 -1.15
C ALA A 42 -13.61 -6.14 -0.18
N LEU A 43 -13.60 -7.40 -0.63
CA LEU A 43 -13.20 -8.55 0.17
C LEU A 43 -11.71 -8.51 0.53
N SER A 44 -10.84 -8.21 -0.44
CA SER A 44 -9.39 -8.09 -0.17
C SER A 44 -9.09 -6.95 0.81
N ARG A 45 -9.79 -5.81 0.69
CA ARG A 45 -9.67 -4.71 1.66
C ARG A 45 -10.19 -5.08 3.04
N GLU A 46 -11.32 -5.77 3.13
CA GLU A 46 -11.88 -6.26 4.39
C GLU A 46 -10.91 -7.21 5.10
N ARG A 47 -10.29 -8.15 4.37
CA ARG A 47 -9.28 -9.08 4.91
C ARG A 47 -8.08 -8.35 5.50
N LEU A 48 -7.57 -7.34 4.80
CA LEU A 48 -6.49 -6.46 5.28
C LEU A 48 -6.92 -5.66 6.52
N HIS A 49 -8.12 -5.09 6.51
CA HIS A 49 -8.65 -4.36 7.66
C HIS A 49 -8.79 -5.27 8.90
N ASN A 50 -9.26 -6.50 8.72
CA ASN A 50 -9.42 -7.47 9.81
C ASN A 50 -8.11 -7.88 10.50
N ILE A 51 -6.96 -7.65 9.85
CA ILE A 51 -5.62 -7.90 10.42
C ILE A 51 -4.91 -6.60 10.85
N GLY A 52 -5.65 -5.50 10.93
CA GLY A 52 -5.17 -4.21 11.44
C GLY A 52 -4.47 -3.33 10.41
N VAL A 53 -4.66 -3.58 9.12
CA VAL A 53 -4.14 -2.70 8.06
C VAL A 53 -5.15 -1.60 7.77
N ASN A 54 -4.81 -0.37 8.11
CA ASN A 54 -5.69 0.79 7.92
C ASN A 54 -5.51 1.44 6.54
N GLU A 55 -4.27 1.59 6.10
CA GLU A 55 -3.93 2.27 4.85
C GLU A 55 -3.55 1.24 3.76
N VAL A 56 -4.49 1.01 2.84
CA VAL A 56 -4.33 0.11 1.69
C VAL A 56 -4.34 0.93 0.41
N VAL A 57 -3.33 0.72 -0.43
CA VAL A 57 -3.11 1.47 -1.66
C VAL A 57 -3.04 0.53 -2.86
N LEU A 58 -3.71 0.89 -3.95
CA LEU A 58 -3.65 0.21 -5.24
C LEU A 58 -2.27 0.40 -5.88
N CYS A 59 -1.65 -0.69 -6.34
CA CYS A 59 -0.39 -0.65 -7.07
C CYS A 59 -0.64 -0.23 -8.53
N GLY A 60 -0.29 1.01 -8.90
CA GLY A 60 -0.47 1.49 -10.27
C GLY A 60 -1.95 1.44 -10.67
N ALA A 61 -2.28 0.74 -11.76
CA ALA A 61 -3.66 0.54 -12.15
C ALA A 61 -4.34 -0.65 -11.45
N GLY A 62 -3.60 -1.52 -10.76
CA GLY A 62 -4.11 -2.74 -10.13
C GLY A 62 -3.82 -4.03 -10.92
N PRO A 63 -4.41 -5.17 -10.50
CA PRO A 63 -5.33 -5.32 -9.36
C PRO A 63 -4.62 -5.44 -8.00
N SER A 64 -3.29 -5.56 -7.99
CA SER A 64 -2.52 -5.71 -6.75
C SER A 64 -2.63 -4.48 -5.84
N ILE A 65 -2.57 -4.72 -4.55
CA ILE A 65 -2.58 -3.71 -3.50
C ILE A 65 -1.36 -3.87 -2.61
N PHE A 66 -0.98 -2.79 -1.92
CA PHE A 66 0.08 -2.80 -0.94
C PHE A 66 -0.28 -2.00 0.30
N ALA A 67 0.44 -2.28 1.38
CA ALA A 67 0.46 -1.51 2.61
C ALA A 67 1.90 -1.50 3.14
N VAL A 68 2.25 -0.48 3.92
CA VAL A 68 3.58 -0.39 4.55
C VAL A 68 3.44 -0.75 6.03
N PRO A 69 4.04 -1.85 6.48
CA PRO A 69 3.99 -2.21 7.88
C PRO A 69 4.88 -1.27 8.71
N PRO A 70 4.51 -0.96 9.96
CA PRO A 70 5.32 -0.12 10.84
C PRO A 70 6.61 -0.80 11.33
N SER A 71 6.69 -2.13 11.21
CA SER A 71 7.89 -2.92 11.52
C SER A 71 7.94 -4.23 10.73
N LYS A 72 9.10 -4.87 10.69
CA LYS A 72 9.29 -6.17 10.02
C LYS A 72 8.45 -7.28 10.67
N GLU A 73 8.32 -7.24 11.99
CA GLU A 73 7.54 -8.20 12.79
C GLU A 73 6.06 -8.10 12.42
N ILE A 74 5.52 -6.88 12.33
CA ILE A 74 4.13 -6.65 11.92
C ILE A 74 3.92 -7.04 10.46
N GLY A 75 4.86 -6.70 9.57
CA GLY A 75 4.83 -7.14 8.17
C GLY A 75 4.82 -8.66 8.02
N THR A 76 5.58 -9.36 8.85
CA THR A 76 5.62 -10.83 8.89
C THR A 76 4.29 -11.40 9.36
N ALA A 77 3.71 -10.83 10.41
CA ALA A 77 2.40 -11.24 10.90
C ALA A 77 1.31 -11.05 9.83
N TRP A 78 1.30 -9.91 9.13
CA TRP A 78 0.36 -9.66 8.04
C TRP A 78 0.53 -10.67 6.90
N HIS A 79 1.76 -10.91 6.46
CA HIS A 79 2.04 -11.88 5.40
C HIS A 79 1.55 -13.29 5.77
N LEU A 80 1.79 -13.74 7.00
CA LEU A 80 1.33 -15.05 7.47
C LEU A 80 -0.20 -15.14 7.54
N LEU A 81 -0.88 -14.12 8.06
CA LEU A 81 -2.35 -14.11 8.14
C LEU A 81 -2.98 -14.10 6.74
N LEU A 82 -2.48 -13.26 5.83
CA LEU A 82 -2.99 -13.21 4.45
C LEU A 82 -2.75 -14.52 3.72
N SER A 83 -1.53 -15.05 3.73
CA SER A 83 -1.18 -16.26 2.97
C SER A 83 -1.70 -17.56 3.57
N ARG A 84 -1.76 -17.68 4.90
CA ARG A 84 -2.13 -18.94 5.57
C ARG A 84 -3.58 -18.98 6.03
N THR A 85 -4.14 -17.86 6.47
CA THR A 85 -5.53 -17.82 6.96
C THR A 85 -6.49 -17.48 5.83
N TYR A 86 -6.16 -16.48 5.01
CA TYR A 86 -7.04 -16.04 3.92
C TYR A 86 -6.73 -16.66 2.56
N GLY A 87 -5.57 -17.32 2.42
CA GLY A 87 -5.14 -17.95 1.17
C GLY A 87 -4.79 -16.95 0.07
N GLU A 88 -4.45 -15.71 0.44
CA GLU A 88 -4.08 -14.67 -0.51
C GLU A 88 -2.66 -14.85 -1.04
N GLU A 89 -2.42 -14.45 -2.28
CA GLU A 89 -1.08 -14.34 -2.85
C GLU A 89 -0.39 -13.07 -2.31
N ALA A 90 0.19 -13.19 -1.11
CA ALA A 90 0.80 -12.07 -0.39
C ALA A 90 2.33 -12.16 -0.38
N PHE A 91 3.00 -11.02 -0.60
CA PHE A 91 4.45 -10.90 -0.58
C PHE A 91 4.89 -9.86 0.45
N LEU A 92 5.89 -10.21 1.27
CA LEU A 92 6.61 -9.24 2.10
C LEU A 92 7.94 -8.92 1.39
N VAL A 93 8.13 -7.67 1.00
CA VAL A 93 9.29 -7.21 0.21
C VAL A 93 9.99 -6.05 0.91
N GLU A 94 11.27 -5.85 0.55
CA GLU A 94 12.05 -4.72 1.00
C GLU A 94 12.05 -3.61 -0.08
N PRO A 95 12.08 -2.32 0.31
CA PRO A 95 12.25 -1.24 -0.65
C PRO A 95 13.57 -1.37 -1.40
N VAL A 96 13.54 -1.13 -2.71
CA VAL A 96 14.77 -1.06 -3.51
C VAL A 96 15.57 0.17 -3.07
N SER A 97 16.79 -0.04 -2.58
CA SER A 97 17.73 1.05 -2.33
C SER A 97 18.32 1.52 -3.67
N PRO A 98 18.27 2.83 -3.99
CA PRO A 98 18.97 3.33 -5.16
C PRO A 98 20.47 3.33 -4.88
N GLY A 99 21.13 2.20 -5.18
CA GLY A 99 22.58 2.04 -5.08
C GLY A 99 23.02 0.58 -5.06
N LEU A 100 23.26 0.02 -6.25
CA LEU A 100 24.32 -0.95 -6.61
C LEU A 100 24.22 -1.30 -8.11
N GLU A 101 24.16 -0.28 -8.98
CA GLU A 101 24.69 -0.39 -10.35
C GLU A 101 25.76 0.70 -10.48
N GLY A 102 27.01 0.28 -10.30
CA GLY A 102 28.24 1.03 -10.47
C GLY A 102 29.34 0.05 -10.85
#